data_AF-A0A832HS28-F1
#
_entry.id   AF-A0A832HS28-F1
#
_cell.length_a   1.000
_cell.length_b   1.000
_cell.length_c   1.000
_cell.angle_alpha   90.00
_cell.angle_beta   90.00
_cell.angle_gamma   90.00
#
_symmetry.space_group_name_H-M   'P 1'
#
loop_
_entity.id
_entity.type
_entity.pdbx_description
1 polymer ?
#
loop_
_entity_poly.entity_id
_entity_poly.type
_entity_poly.pdbx_seq_one_letter_code
_entity_poly.pdbx_strand_id
1 'polypeptide(L)'
;MAPAATNPKQEAHELIERLSAGQVSAAVGLFKAMLDPVSAALANAPFDDEPVSEEEARDIAEARAAVARGEAVSNEDVLAEFGLKPEDFERMAQTPLDPEPHHPGQ
;
A
#
# COMPACT_ATOMS: atom_id res chain seq x y z
N MET A 1 -8.66 21.00 -40.73
CA MET A 1 -9.70 20.11 -40.19
C MET A 1 -9.08 19.37 -39.03
N ALA A 2 -9.62 19.50 -37.82
CA ALA A 2 -9.13 18.77 -36.65
C ALA A 2 -9.46 17.28 -36.82
N PRO A 3 -8.55 16.32 -36.58
CA PRO A 3 -8.90 14.91 -36.59
C PRO A 3 -9.94 14.68 -35.50
N ALA A 4 -11.01 13.96 -35.86
CA ALA A 4 -12.05 13.55 -34.92
C ALA A 4 -11.40 12.88 -33.71
N ALA A 5 -11.74 13.32 -32.50
CA ALA A 5 -11.28 12.69 -31.28
C ALA A 5 -11.75 11.21 -31.30
N THR A 6 -10.83 10.30 -31.60
CA THR A 6 -11.04 8.87 -31.44
C THR A 6 -11.42 8.63 -29.99
N ASN A 7 -12.47 7.84 -29.76
CA ASN A 7 -12.84 7.42 -28.42
C ASN A 7 -11.60 6.76 -27.78
N PRO A 8 -11.08 7.25 -26.64
CA PRO A 8 -9.84 6.74 -26.06
C PRO A 8 -9.87 5.23 -25.80
N LYS A 9 -11.06 4.66 -25.54
CA LYS A 9 -11.22 3.21 -25.42
C LYS A 9 -11.01 2.48 -26.74
N GLN A 10 -11.55 3.02 -27.84
CA GLN A 10 -11.40 2.45 -29.19
C GLN A 10 -9.92 2.44 -29.60
N GLU A 11 -9.23 3.56 -29.38
CA GLU A 11 -7.79 3.68 -29.64
C GLU A 11 -6.97 2.69 -28.80
N ALA A 12 -7.29 2.55 -27.51
CA ALA A 12 -6.64 1.55 -26.66
C ALA A 12 -6.83 0.11 -27.17
N HIS A 13 -8.05 -0.24 -27.62
CA HIS A 13 -8.31 -1.55 -28.21
C HIS A 13 -7.46 -1.79 -29.47
N GLU A 14 -7.42 -0.83 -30.40
CA GLU A 14 -6.63 -0.94 -31.63
C GLU A 14 -5.13 -1.06 -31.37
N LEU A 15 -4.61 -0.38 -30.35
CA LEU A 15 -3.22 -0.51 -29.93
C LEU A 15 -2.94 -1.90 -29.34
N ILE A 16 -3.83 -2.43 -28.50
CA ILE A 16 -3.70 -3.76 -27.90
C ILE A 16 -3.66 -4.86 -28.97
N GLU A 17 -4.52 -4.78 -29.99
CA GLU A 17 -4.57 -5.77 -31.09
C GLU A 17 -3.28 -5.84 -31.91
N ARG A 18 -2.45 -4.80 -31.88
CA ARG A 18 -1.17 -4.73 -32.61
C ARG A 18 0.03 -5.20 -31.80
N LEU A 19 -0.14 -5.48 -30.51
CA LEU A 19 0.95 -5.90 -29.63
C LEU A 19 1.30 -7.39 -29.83
N SER A 20 2.57 -7.74 -29.66
CA SER A 20 2.97 -9.14 -29.55
C SER A 20 2.47 -9.76 -28.24
N ALA A 21 2.38 -11.09 -28.16
CA ALA A 21 1.88 -11.80 -26.99
C ALA A 21 2.60 -11.41 -25.67
N GLY A 22 3.92 -11.23 -25.71
CA GLY A 22 4.69 -10.79 -24.53
C GLY A 22 4.33 -9.35 -24.11
N GLN A 23 4.11 -8.46 -25.07
CA GLN A 23 3.70 -7.08 -24.80
C GLN A 23 2.25 -6.99 -24.27
N VAL A 24 1.35 -7.84 -24.78
CA VAL A 24 -0.02 -7.95 -24.24
C VAL A 24 0.02 -8.41 -22.78
N SER A 25 0.86 -9.41 -22.46
CA SER A 25 1.01 -9.88 -21.07
C SER A 25 1.49 -8.77 -20.13
N ALA A 26 2.47 -7.97 -20.56
CA ALA A 26 2.92 -6.79 -19.81
C ALA A 26 1.80 -5.74 -19.65
N ALA A 27 1.05 -5.43 -20.71
CA ALA A 27 -0.07 -4.49 -20.66
C ALA A 27 -1.17 -4.96 -19.70
N VAL A 28 -1.50 -6.26 -19.69
CA VAL A 28 -2.45 -6.83 -18.72
C VAL A 28 -1.96 -6.66 -17.28
N GLY A 29 -0.67 -6.86 -17.01
CA GLY A 29 -0.08 -6.60 -15.71
C GLY A 29 -0.28 -5.14 -15.26
N LEU A 30 0.00 -4.19 -16.16
CA LEU A 30 -0.24 -2.77 -15.90
C LEU A 30 -1.72 -2.46 -15.66
N PHE A 31 -2.63 -3.00 -16.48
CA PHE A 31 -4.07 -2.78 -16.30
C PHE A 31 -4.57 -3.35 -14.97
N LYS A 32 -4.07 -4.51 -14.54
CA LYS A 32 -4.41 -5.05 -13.22
C LYS A 32 -3.97 -4.14 -12.09
N ALA A 33 -2.78 -3.55 -12.18
CA ALA A 33 -2.31 -2.58 -11.19
C ALA A 33 -3.15 -1.29 -11.20
N MET A 34 -3.52 -0.79 -12.38
CA MET A 34 -4.39 0.40 -12.51
C MET A 34 -5.83 0.15 -12.03
N LEU A 35 -6.32 -1.08 -12.16
CA LEU A 35 -7.67 -1.49 -11.78
C LEU A 35 -7.73 -2.14 -10.40
N ASP A 36 -6.63 -2.15 -9.64
CA ASP A 36 -6.62 -2.65 -8.28
C ASP A 36 -7.61 -1.83 -7.44
N PRO A 37 -8.63 -2.46 -6.83
CA PRO A 37 -9.72 -1.74 -6.17
C PRO A 37 -9.24 -0.93 -4.96
N VAL A 38 -8.18 -1.39 -4.26
CA VAL A 38 -7.61 -0.66 -3.12
C VAL A 38 -6.87 0.57 -3.60
N SER A 39 -6.00 0.43 -4.61
CA SER A 39 -5.29 1.55 -5.22
C SER A 39 -6.25 2.59 -5.80
N ALA A 40 -7.32 2.13 -6.45
CA ALA A 40 -8.37 3.01 -6.97
C ALA A 40 -9.13 3.72 -5.85
N ALA A 41 -9.46 3.02 -4.75
CA ALA A 41 -10.11 3.62 -3.60
C ALA A 41 -9.21 4.67 -2.93
N LEU A 42 -7.92 4.38 -2.75
CA LEU A 42 -6.94 5.30 -2.17
C LEU A 42 -6.72 6.54 -3.05
N ALA A 43 -6.59 6.36 -4.37
CA ALA A 43 -6.38 7.46 -5.30
C ALA A 43 -7.58 8.42 -5.40
N ASN A 44 -8.79 7.92 -5.12
CA ASN A 44 -10.01 8.71 -5.11
C ASN A 44 -10.50 9.06 -3.70
N ALA A 45 -9.77 8.66 -2.66
CA ALA A 45 -10.12 9.01 -1.29
C ALA A 45 -10.00 10.53 -1.13
N PRO A 46 -11.00 11.20 -0.54
CA PRO A 46 -10.85 12.61 -0.19
C PRO A 46 -9.72 12.75 0.83
N PHE A 47 -9.13 13.94 0.88
CA PHE A 47 -8.25 14.29 2.00
C PHE A 47 -9.05 14.23 3.30
N ASP A 48 -8.42 13.72 4.35
CA ASP A 48 -8.95 13.81 5.69
C ASP A 48 -8.73 15.23 6.21
N ASP A 49 -9.76 16.05 6.08
CA ASP A 49 -9.82 17.44 6.54
C ASP A 49 -10.69 17.59 7.80
N GLU A 50 -10.94 16.49 8.53
CA GLU A 50 -11.73 16.54 9.76
C GLU A 50 -10.97 17.33 10.85
N PRO A 51 -11.63 18.28 11.53
CA PRO A 51 -10.98 19.03 12.59
C PRO A 51 -10.69 18.10 13.77
N VAL A 52 -9.46 18.16 14.29
CA VAL A 52 -9.11 17.50 15.55
C VAL A 52 -10.00 18.04 16.66
N SER A 53 -10.75 17.15 17.30
CA SER A 53 -11.61 17.48 18.43
C SER A 53 -10.79 17.90 19.65
N GLU A 54 -11.43 18.58 20.61
CA GLU A 54 -10.74 18.95 21.86
C GLU A 54 -10.29 17.74 22.68
N GLU A 55 -11.04 16.63 22.60
CA GLU A 55 -10.70 15.37 23.26
C GLU A 55 -9.44 14.78 22.62
N GLU A 56 -9.42 14.60 21.30
CA GLU A 56 -8.24 14.10 20.58
C GLU A 56 -7.02 15.01 20.79
N ALA A 57 -7.21 16.33 20.82
CA ALA A 57 -6.12 17.26 21.09
C ALA A 57 -5.52 17.07 22.51
N ARG A 58 -6.36 16.76 23.51
CA ARG A 58 -5.90 16.43 24.88
C ARG A 58 -5.15 15.10 24.88
N ASP A 59 -5.68 14.08 24.23
CA ASP A 59 -5.07 12.75 24.15
C ASP A 59 -3.71 12.79 23.44
N ILE A 60 -3.61 13.53 22.33
CA ILE A 60 -2.35 13.75 21.61
C ILE A 60 -1.34 14.48 22.50
N ALA A 61 -1.78 15.49 23.25
CA ALA A 61 -0.90 16.24 24.15
C ALA A 61 -0.40 15.36 25.31
N GLU A 62 -1.26 14.54 25.89
CA GLU A 62 -0.91 13.57 26.93
C GLU A 62 0.09 12.54 26.42
N ALA A 63 -0.18 11.93 25.26
CA ALA A 63 0.70 10.95 24.64
C ALA A 63 2.09 11.54 24.37
N ARG A 64 2.16 12.76 23.81
CA ARG A 64 3.43 13.47 23.60
C ARG A 64 4.16 13.76 24.90
N ALA A 65 3.44 14.12 25.96
CA ALA A 65 4.02 14.35 27.28
C ALA A 65 4.56 13.05 27.89
N ALA A 66 3.86 11.92 27.75
CA ALA A 66 4.32 10.60 28.18
C ALA A 66 5.61 10.19 27.46
N VAL A 67 5.68 10.40 26.14
CA VAL A 67 6.90 10.21 25.34
C VAL A 67 8.04 11.07 25.89
N ALA A 68 7.80 12.36 26.17
CA ALA A 68 8.81 13.27 26.71
C ALA A 68 9.29 12.88 28.12
N ARG A 69 8.42 12.22 28.92
CA ARG A 69 8.76 11.66 30.23
C ARG A 69 9.48 10.30 30.14
N GLY A 70 9.62 9.73 28.94
CA GLY A 70 10.22 8.40 28.74
C GLY A 70 9.29 7.25 29.15
N GLU A 71 7.99 7.48 29.17
CA GLU A 71 6.97 6.48 29.54
C GLU A 71 6.43 5.71 28.32
N ALA A 72 6.84 6.09 27.11
CA ALA A 72 6.44 5.40 25.89
C ALA A 72 7.28 4.13 25.68
N VAL A 73 6.62 3.05 25.26
CA VAL A 73 7.27 1.80 24.85
C VAL A 73 7.83 1.98 23.44
N SER A 74 9.09 1.59 23.23
CA SER A 74 9.69 1.64 21.90
C SER A 74 9.04 0.63 20.97
N ASN A 75 9.03 0.90 19.66
CA ASN A 75 8.53 -0.07 18.70
C ASN A 75 9.32 -1.40 18.75
N GLU A 76 10.62 -1.34 19.01
CA GLU A 76 11.48 -2.53 19.17
C GLU A 76 11.06 -3.40 20.36
N ASP A 77 10.75 -2.79 21.51
CA ASP A 77 10.31 -3.52 22.71
C ASP A 77 8.95 -4.18 22.49
N VAL A 78 8.01 -3.47 21.83
CA VAL A 78 6.71 -4.05 21.45
C VAL A 78 6.91 -5.25 20.54
N LEU A 79 7.74 -5.13 19.50
CA LEU A 79 8.01 -6.24 18.59
C LEU A 79 8.63 -7.44 19.31
N ALA A 80 9.60 -7.20 20.19
CA ALA A 80 10.25 -8.23 20.98
C ALA A 80 9.28 -8.98 21.90
N GLU A 81 8.30 -8.28 22.51
CA GLU A 81 7.25 -8.90 23.32
C GLU A 81 6.42 -9.93 22.53
N PHE A 82 6.14 -9.63 21.26
CA PHE A 82 5.42 -10.54 20.36
C PHE A 82 6.33 -11.56 19.66
N GLY A 83 7.63 -11.59 19.96
CA GLY A 83 8.59 -12.46 19.29
C GLY A 83 8.86 -12.09 17.83
N LEU A 84 8.57 -10.84 17.46
CA LEU A 84 8.69 -10.30 16.11
C LEU A 84 9.93 -9.41 15.99
N LYS A 85 10.34 -9.21 14.75
CA LYS A 85 11.34 -8.23 14.34
C LYS A 85 10.77 -7.32 13.24
N PRO A 86 11.36 -6.14 13.01
CA PRO A 86 10.94 -5.26 11.91
C PRO A 86 10.90 -5.97 10.55
N GLU A 87 11.85 -6.89 10.29
CA GLU A 87 11.96 -7.62 9.03
C GLU A 87 10.81 -8.62 8.81
N ASP A 88 10.13 -9.04 9.88
CA ASP A 88 8.98 -9.95 9.77
C ASP A 88 7.79 -9.26 9.09
N PHE A 89 7.62 -7.95 9.30
CA PHE A 89 6.60 -7.15 8.63
C PHE A 89 6.91 -6.93 7.15
N GLU A 90 8.18 -6.76 6.78
CA GLU A 90 8.59 -6.69 5.37
C GLU A 90 8.30 -7.99 4.63
N ARG A 91 8.55 -9.14 5.27
CA ARG A 91 8.20 -10.46 4.73
C ARG A 91 6.69 -10.60 4.55
N MET A 92 5.90 -10.19 5.55
CA MET A 92 4.44 -10.21 5.49
C MET A 92 3.88 -9.36 4.33
N ALA A 93 4.51 -8.23 4.02
CA ALA A 93 4.09 -7.35 2.94
C ALA A 93 4.28 -7.97 1.54
N GLN A 94 5.14 -8.97 1.38
CA GLN A 94 5.48 -9.60 0.10
C GLN A 94 4.62 -10.82 -0.24
N THR A 95 3.30 -10.74 -0.06
CA THR A 95 2.42 -11.89 -0.35
C THR A 95 2.41 -12.21 -1.87
N PRO A 96 2.54 -13.49 -2.31
CA PRO A 96 2.57 -14.72 -1.51
C PRO A 96 3.88 -14.90 -0.74
N LEU A 97 3.77 -15.26 0.54
CA LEU A 97 4.92 -15.57 1.38
C LEU A 97 5.71 -16.71 0.74
N ASP A 98 6.99 -16.47 0.45
CA ASP A 98 7.91 -17.57 0.14
C ASP A 98 7.90 -18.57 1.31
N PRO A 99 7.90 -19.89 1.03
CA PRO A 99 7.92 -20.89 2.09
C PRO A 99 9.14 -20.67 2.98
N GLU A 100 8.91 -20.59 4.30
CA GLU A 100 9.98 -20.32 5.28
C GLU A 100 11.17 -21.27 5.07
N PRO A 101 12.42 -20.77 5.13
CA PRO A 101 13.58 -21.65 5.15
C PRO A 101 13.51 -22.53 6.39
N HIS A 102 13.41 -23.83 6.16
CA HIS A 102 13.45 -24.85 7.21
C HIS A 102 14.72 -24.64 8.05
N HIS A 103 14.58 -24.22 9.31
CA HIS A 103 15.69 -24.24 10.27
C HIS A 103 15.80 -25.67 10.82
N PRO A 104 16.84 -26.44 10.48
CA PRO A 104 17.00 -27.76 11.07
C PRO A 104 17.56 -27.60 12.48
N GLY A 105 16.74 -27.79 13.51
CA GLY A 105 17.25 -27.94 14.88
C GLY A 105 16.44 -27.38 16.06
N GLN A 106 15.11 -27.38 16.03
CA GLN A 106 14.30 -27.36 17.27
C GLN A 106 13.46 -28.63 17.36
#